data_AF-A0A1V4YH11-F1
#
_entry.id   AF-A0A1V4YH11-F1
#
_cell.length_a   1.000
_cell.length_b   1.000
_cell.length_c   1.000
_cell.angle_alpha   90.00
_cell.angle_beta   90.00
_cell.angle_gamma   90.00
#
_symmetry.space_group_name_H-M   'P 1'
#
loop_
_entity.id
_entity.type
_entity.pdbx_description
1 polymer ?
#
loop_
_entity_poly.entity_id
_entity_poly.type
_entity_poly.pdbx_seq_one_letter_code
_entity_poly.pdbx_strand_id
1 'polypeptide(L)' 'MLIECIQAALEKARYEIIENDEPYYGEVPELEGVWATGSTLEACRKNLEEVIDE' A
#
# COMPACT_ATOMS: atom_id res chain seq x y z
N MET A 1 2.34 -17.08 11.13
CA MET A 1 2.40 -17.48 9.71
C MET A 1 1.38 -16.69 8.87
N LEU A 2 1.39 -15.36 8.95
CA LEU A 2 0.62 -14.47 8.06
C LEU A 2 1.37 -13.14 7.91
N ILE A 3 1.95 -12.65 9.00
CA ILE A 3 2.80 -11.43 9.03
C ILE A 3 3.97 -11.47 8.03
N GLU A 4 4.60 -12.63 7.82
CA GLU A 4 5.72 -12.76 6.86
C GLU A 4 5.26 -12.55 5.40
N CYS A 5 4.01 -12.91 5.08
CA CYS A 5 3.43 -12.65 3.76
C CYS A 5 3.09 -11.16 3.59
N ILE A 6 2.60 -10.50 4.66
CA ILE A 6 2.27 -9.07 4.66
C ILE A 6 3.54 -8.23 4.53
N GLN A 7 4.59 -8.54 5.29
CA GLN A 7 5.87 -7.82 5.18
C GLN A 7 6.53 -7.99 3.81
N ALA A 8 6.53 -9.21 3.27
CA ALA A 8 7.05 -9.44 1.92
C ALA A 8 6.25 -8.70 0.84
N ALA A 9 4.93 -8.57 1.01
CA ALA A 9 4.07 -7.78 0.12
C ALA A 9 4.37 -6.28 0.24
N LEU A 10 4.50 -5.76 1.46
CA LEU A 10 4.83 -4.35 1.72
C LEU A 10 6.24 -3.97 1.24
N GLU A 11 7.22 -4.88 1.30
CA GLU A 11 8.56 -4.67 0.73
C GLU A 11 8.53 -4.50 -0.80
N LYS A 12 7.55 -5.12 -1.46
CA LYS A 12 7.35 -5.03 -2.91
C LYS A 12 6.33 -3.98 -3.31
N ALA A 13 5.75 -3.27 -2.35
CA ALA A 13 4.82 -2.19 -2.62
C ALA A 13 5.49 -1.08 -3.44
N ARG A 14 4.80 -0.62 -4.46
CA ARG A 14 5.20 0.52 -5.29
C ARG A 14 4.44 1.73 -4.83
N TYR A 15 5.15 2.85 -4.74
CA TYR A 15 4.58 4.14 -4.40
C TYR A 15 4.76 5.10 -5.55
N GLU A 16 3.69 5.80 -5.92
CA GLU A 16 3.69 6.81 -6.96
C GLU A 16 3.00 8.08 -6.46
N ILE A 17 3.44 9.23 -6.97
CA ILE A 17 2.78 10.50 -6.70
C ILE A 17 1.80 10.79 -7.84
N ILE A 18 0.53 10.92 -7.50
CA ILE A 18 -0.56 11.19 -8.43
C ILE A 18 -1.16 12.60 -8.21
N GLU A 19 -1.79 13.16 -9.23
CA GLU A 19 -2.50 14.44 -9.14
C GLU A 19 -3.90 14.25 -8.54
N ASN A 20 -3.95 14.07 -7.21
CA ASN A 20 -5.19 13.88 -6.44
C ASN A 20 -5.09 14.57 -5.07
N ASP A 21 -6.21 14.65 -4.34
CA ASP A 21 -6.31 15.15 -2.95
C ASP A 21 -5.42 14.33 -2.00
N GLU A 22 -5.30 13.03 -2.28
CA GLU A 22 -4.34 12.11 -1.67
C GLU A 22 -3.24 11.76 -2.69
N PRO A 23 -2.14 12.54 -2.73
CA PRO A 23 -1.17 12.41 -3.81
C PRO A 23 -0.30 11.16 -3.70
N TYR A 24 -0.27 10.46 -2.56
CA TYR A 24 0.53 9.24 -2.43
C TYR A 24 -0.33 8.03 -2.73
N TYR A 25 -0.09 7.40 -3.88
CA TYR A 25 -0.66 6.12 -4.26
C TYR A 25 0.31 4.99 -3.93
N GLY A 26 -0.20 3.89 -3.41
CA GLY A 26 0.56 2.70 -3.07
C GLY A 26 -0.16 1.44 -3.55
N GLU A 27 0.54 0.54 -4.22
CA GLU A 27 -0.02 -0.75 -4.66
C GLU A 27 0.98 -1.89 -4.45
N VAL A 28 0.48 -3.12 -4.36
CA VAL A 28 1.32 -4.32 -4.37
C VAL A 28 1.10 -5.04 -5.71
N PRO A 29 2.04 -4.97 -6.67
CA PRO A 29 1.84 -5.53 -8.01
C PRO A 29 1.61 -7.05 -8.04
N GLU A 30 2.04 -7.76 -7.01
CA GLU A 30 1.84 -9.20 -6.88
C GLU A 30 0.46 -9.59 -6.31
N LEU A 31 -0.29 -8.61 -5.79
CA LEU A 31 -1.62 -8.80 -5.22
C LEU A 31 -2.63 -8.00 -6.02
N GLU A 32 -3.34 -8.67 -6.94
CA GLU A 32 -4.35 -8.04 -7.77
C GLU A 32 -5.46 -7.40 -6.90
N GLY A 33 -5.67 -6.10 -7.09
CA GLY A 33 -6.70 -5.33 -6.37
C GLY A 33 -6.27 -4.73 -5.03
N VAL A 34 -5.03 -4.96 -4.58
CA VAL A 34 -4.48 -4.37 -3.35
C VAL A 34 -3.79 -3.05 -3.66
N TRP A 35 -4.43 -1.96 -3.27
CA TRP A 35 -3.90 -0.60 -3.38
C TRP A 35 -4.52 0.32 -2.33
N ALA A 36 -3.84 1.43 -2.05
CA ALA A 36 -4.29 2.46 -1.12
C ALA A 36 -3.74 3.85 -1.52
N THR A 37 -4.45 4.89 -1.11
CA THR A 37 -3.99 6.29 -1.23
C THR A 37 -3.77 6.91 0.14
N GLY A 38 -3.05 8.02 0.20
CA GLY A 38 -2.89 8.80 1.41
C GLY A 38 -2.39 10.23 1.16
N SER A 39 -2.68 11.13 2.09
CA SER A 39 -2.15 12.50 2.06
C SER A 39 -0.63 12.57 2.28
N THR A 40 -0.05 11.53 2.88
CA THR A 40 1.40 11.35 3.09
C THR A 40 1.83 9.93 2.77
N LEU A 41 3.13 9.72 2.53
CA LEU A 41 3.68 8.38 2.31
C LEU A 41 3.42 7.43 3.48
N GLU A 42 3.50 7.92 4.71
CA GLU A 42 3.22 7.12 5.91
C GLU A 42 1.74 6.75 6.02
N ALA A 43 0.82 7.68 5.70
CA ALA A 43 -0.61 7.41 5.67
C ALA A 43 -0.96 6.35 4.61
N CYS A 44 -0.42 6.50 3.40
CA CYS A 44 -0.59 5.52 2.32
C CYS A 44 -0.07 4.13 2.72
N ARG A 45 1.11 4.05 3.36
CA ARG A 45 1.66 2.80 3.91
C ARG A 45 0.73 2.13 4.91
N LYS A 46 0.22 2.91 5.87
CA LYS A 46 -0.68 2.38 6.89
C LYS A 46 -1.98 1.87 6.26
N ASN A 47 -2.57 2.64 5.35
CA ASN A 47 -3.78 2.24 4.64
C ASN A 47 -3.54 0.95 3.83
N LEU A 48 -2.37 0.81 3.19
CA LEU A 48 -2.01 -0.39 2.44
C LEU A 48 -1.84 -1.62 3.34
N GLU A 49 -1.27 -1.45 4.54
CA GLU A 49 -1.18 -2.52 5.54
C GLU A 49 -2.57 -2.96 6.02
N GLU A 50 -3.49 -2.02 6.28
CA GLU A 50 -4.88 -2.33 6.67
C GLU A 50 -5.61 -3.11 5.57
N VAL A 51 -5.44 -2.74 4.30
CA VAL A 51 -6.06 -3.45 3.15
C VAL A 51 -5.52 -4.87 2.97
N ILE A 52 -4.27 -5.15 3.36
CA ILE A 52 -3.66 -6.48 3.25
C ILE A 52 -4.11 -7.40 4.42
N ASP A 53 -4.47 -6.83 5.58
CA ASP A 53 -4.89 -7.58 6.76
C ASP A 53 -6.39 -7.98 6.72
N GLU A 54 -7.22 -7.27 5.93
CA GLU A 54 -8.63 -7.63 5.63
C GLU A 54 -8.78 -8.82 4.65
#